data_AF-A0A5A9PEV7-F1
#
_entry.id   AF-A0A5A9PEV7-F1
#
_cell.length_a   1.000
_cell.length_b   1.000
_cell.length_c   1.000
_cell.angle_alpha   90.00
_cell.angle_beta   90.00
_cell.angle_gamma   90.00
#
_symmetry.space_group_name_H-M   'P 1'
#
loop_
_entity.id
_entity.type
_entity.pdbx_description
1 polymer ?
#
loop_
_entity_poly.entity_id
_entity_poly.type
_entity_poly.pdbx_seq_one_letter_code
_entity_poly.pdbx_strand_id
1 'polypeptide(L)'
;MHGVGRHSSEPVRTMGRQGLETSSHDLDKIDNIHLKQQAKAEERILEQFEMENLIFTQDAIYLKVLNEIGKPEETFSEENIPVFDNKSMYSEMLQAYYQIVVQRMADQVPMLILYLMLKETARLLCTEMLSLMDGAKVKELLFEDSDVSKKRIEIQTRLDRLNIAQEKMYNSI
;
A
#
# COMPACT_ATOMS: atom_id res chain seq x y z
N MET A 1 31.84 -65.92 -14.40
CA MET A 1 32.50 -64.65 -14.74
C MET A 1 31.41 -63.67 -15.16
N HIS A 2 31.39 -62.49 -14.51
CA HIS A 2 30.96 -61.15 -15.00
C HIS A 2 29.68 -61.08 -15.87
N GLY A 3 28.61 -60.34 -15.57
CA GLY A 3 28.42 -59.18 -14.69
C GLY A 3 27.79 -58.03 -15.50
N VAL A 4 26.68 -57.46 -14.99
CA VAL A 4 26.21 -56.05 -15.16
C VAL A 4 25.74 -55.65 -16.59
N GLY A 5 24.68 -54.87 -16.82
CA GLY A 5 23.83 -54.07 -15.95
C GLY A 5 22.64 -53.46 -16.72
N ARG A 6 21.67 -53.00 -15.93
CA ARG A 6 20.45 -52.31 -16.34
C ARG A 6 20.78 -50.90 -16.82
N HIS A 7 20.18 -50.47 -17.92
CA HIS A 7 19.93 -49.05 -18.17
C HIS A 7 18.42 -48.86 -18.23
N SER A 8 17.84 -48.57 -17.07
CA SER A 8 16.54 -47.90 -16.97
C SER A 8 16.85 -46.41 -16.97
N SER A 9 16.57 -45.74 -18.08
CA SER A 9 16.68 -44.28 -18.16
C SER A 9 15.59 -43.66 -17.30
N GLU A 10 15.96 -43.11 -16.15
CA GLU A 10 15.09 -42.23 -15.38
C GLU A 10 14.95 -40.87 -16.09
N PRO A 11 13.75 -40.28 -16.12
CA PRO A 11 13.58 -38.93 -16.65
C PRO A 11 14.16 -37.91 -15.66
N VAL A 12 15.02 -37.04 -16.18
CA VAL A 12 15.63 -35.91 -15.48
C VAL A 12 14.52 -35.00 -14.92
N ARG A 13 14.47 -34.92 -13.59
CA ARG A 13 13.50 -34.18 -12.81
C ARG A 13 13.77 -32.67 -12.89
N THR A 14 13.09 -31.98 -13.80
CA THR A 14 12.99 -30.51 -13.78
C THR A 14 11.97 -30.07 -12.73
N MET A 15 12.38 -29.96 -11.46
CA MET A 15 11.55 -29.44 -10.35
C MET A 15 12.27 -28.30 -9.61
N GLY A 16 12.94 -27.42 -10.36
CA GLY A 16 13.63 -26.24 -9.82
C GLY A 16 12.96 -24.89 -10.13
N ARG A 17 11.81 -24.87 -10.84
CA ARG A 17 11.16 -23.62 -11.28
C ARG A 17 9.97 -23.16 -10.44
N GLN A 18 9.31 -24.07 -9.72
CA GLN A 18 8.00 -23.78 -9.12
C GLN A 18 8.06 -22.88 -7.88
N GLY A 19 9.17 -22.90 -7.11
CA GLY A 19 9.33 -22.04 -5.92
C GLY A 19 9.57 -20.55 -6.25
N LEU A 20 10.06 -20.25 -7.46
CA LEU A 20 10.21 -18.88 -7.95
C LEU A 20 8.89 -18.31 -8.48
N GLU A 21 8.01 -19.16 -9.00
CA GLU A 21 6.73 -18.76 -9.62
C GLU A 21 5.70 -18.29 -8.57
N THR A 22 5.69 -18.86 -7.36
CA THR A 22 4.77 -18.43 -6.29
C THR A 22 5.11 -17.06 -5.73
N SER A 23 6.40 -16.79 -5.49
CA SER A 23 6.86 -15.44 -5.09
C SER A 23 6.64 -14.41 -6.20
N SER A 24 6.74 -14.81 -7.47
CA SER A 24 6.46 -13.94 -8.62
C SER A 24 4.98 -13.55 -8.68
N HIS A 25 4.07 -14.52 -8.50
CA HIS A 25 2.63 -14.27 -8.57
C HIS A 25 2.11 -13.34 -7.46
N ASP A 26 2.70 -13.38 -6.27
CA ASP A 26 2.31 -12.49 -5.17
C ASP A 26 2.86 -11.07 -5.34
N LEU A 27 4.05 -10.93 -5.93
CA LEU A 27 4.60 -9.62 -6.34
C LEU A 27 3.72 -8.97 -7.42
N ASP A 28 3.28 -9.74 -8.41
CA ASP A 28 2.38 -9.27 -9.47
C ASP A 28 1.04 -8.75 -8.92
N LYS A 29 0.55 -9.34 -7.81
CA LYS A 29 -0.67 -8.89 -7.13
C LYS A 29 -0.50 -7.60 -6.36
N ILE A 30 0.60 -7.46 -5.63
CA ILE A 30 0.92 -6.23 -4.89
C ILE A 30 1.04 -5.06 -5.89
N ASP A 31 1.76 -5.28 -6.98
CA ASP A 31 1.93 -4.28 -8.04
C ASP A 31 0.59 -3.93 -8.70
N ASN A 32 -0.29 -4.91 -8.92
CA ASN A 32 -1.63 -4.65 -9.45
C ASN A 32 -2.48 -3.77 -8.52
N ILE A 33 -2.46 -4.05 -7.21
CA ILE A 33 -3.17 -3.24 -6.21
C ILE A 33 -2.58 -1.83 -6.17
N HIS A 34 -1.25 -1.71 -6.16
CA HIS A 34 -0.56 -0.43 -6.16
C HIS A 34 -0.95 0.43 -7.38
N LEU A 35 -0.88 -0.12 -8.59
CA LEU A 35 -1.23 0.59 -9.82
C LEU A 35 -2.69 1.06 -9.83
N LYS A 36 -3.62 0.22 -9.36
CA LYS A 36 -5.04 0.61 -9.24
C LYS A 36 -5.27 1.73 -8.24
N GLN A 37 -4.61 1.66 -7.08
CA GLN A 37 -4.72 2.72 -6.07
C GLN A 37 -4.06 4.01 -6.52
N GLN A 38 -2.95 3.94 -7.26
CA GLN A 38 -2.30 5.10 -7.85
C GLN A 38 -3.22 5.80 -8.85
N ALA A 39 -3.80 5.06 -9.80
CA ALA A 39 -4.73 5.63 -10.78
C ALA A 39 -5.94 6.29 -10.09
N LYS A 40 -6.48 5.65 -9.05
CA LYS A 40 -7.56 6.21 -8.24
C LYS A 40 -7.11 7.48 -7.49
N ALA A 41 -5.89 7.51 -6.95
CA ALA A 41 -5.37 8.69 -6.28
C ALA A 41 -5.20 9.87 -7.24
N GLU A 42 -4.67 9.62 -8.43
CA GLU A 42 -4.53 10.64 -9.48
C GLU A 42 -5.90 11.21 -9.89
N GLU A 43 -6.89 10.35 -10.16
CA GLU A 43 -8.27 10.75 -10.49
C GLU A 43 -8.87 11.65 -9.41
N ARG A 44 -8.79 11.23 -8.14
CA ARG A 44 -9.38 11.98 -7.01
C ARG A 44 -8.68 13.31 -6.76
N ILE A 45 -7.37 13.40 -7.03
CA ILE A 45 -6.62 14.66 -6.94
C ILE A 45 -7.05 15.61 -8.06
N LEU A 46 -7.24 15.11 -9.29
CA LEU A 46 -7.72 15.92 -10.40
C LEU A 46 -9.11 16.48 -10.13
N GLU A 47 -10.04 15.66 -9.64
CA GLU A 47 -11.37 16.11 -9.23
C GLU A 47 -11.29 17.19 -8.12
N GLN A 48 -10.34 17.09 -7.19
CA GLN A 48 -10.13 18.12 -6.17
C GLN A 48 -9.73 19.46 -6.79
N PHE A 49 -8.86 19.45 -7.80
CA PHE A 49 -8.52 20.67 -8.53
C PHE A 49 -9.69 21.23 -9.34
N GLU A 50 -10.50 20.37 -9.96
CA GLU A 50 -11.71 20.80 -10.67
C GLU A 50 -12.73 21.46 -9.72
N MET A 51 -12.89 20.93 -8.51
CA MET A 51 -13.76 21.54 -7.49
C MET A 51 -13.25 22.92 -7.02
N GLU A 52 -11.94 23.10 -6.85
CA GLU A 52 -11.37 24.40 -6.45
C GLU A 52 -11.51 25.50 -7.53
N ASN A 53 -11.69 25.10 -8.80
CA ASN A 53 -11.97 26.03 -9.89
C ASN A 53 -13.39 26.63 -9.84
N LEU A 54 -14.31 26.10 -9.02
CA LEU A 54 -15.67 26.64 -8.88
C LEU A 54 -15.75 27.96 -8.11
N ILE A 55 -14.62 28.50 -7.63
CA ILE A 55 -14.49 29.73 -6.84
C ILE A 55 -15.53 29.79 -5.71
N PHE A 56 -15.25 29.05 -4.65
CA PHE A 56 -16.14 28.98 -3.49
C PHE A 56 -15.38 29.03 -2.16
N THR A 57 -15.90 29.81 -1.23
CA THR A 57 -15.42 29.87 0.16
C THR A 57 -16.53 30.35 1.08
N GLN A 58 -16.47 29.98 2.35
CA GLN A 58 -17.39 30.49 3.36
C GLN A 58 -17.00 31.92 3.77
N ASP A 59 -17.99 32.77 3.96
CA ASP A 59 -17.80 34.20 4.29
C ASP A 59 -16.98 34.38 5.56
N ALA A 60 -17.25 33.60 6.61
CA ALA A 60 -16.49 33.68 7.87
C ALA A 60 -14.99 33.41 7.69
N ILE A 61 -14.63 32.44 6.84
CA ILE A 61 -13.22 32.10 6.56
C ILE A 61 -12.61 33.19 5.69
N TYR A 62 -13.35 33.63 4.67
CA TYR A 62 -12.90 34.65 3.74
C TYR A 62 -12.65 36.00 4.42
N LEU A 63 -13.61 36.48 5.20
CA LEU A 63 -13.50 37.72 5.96
C LEU A 63 -12.36 37.67 6.98
N LYS A 64 -12.13 36.51 7.62
CA LYS A 64 -11.00 36.35 8.52
C LYS A 64 -9.67 36.56 7.79
N VAL A 65 -9.46 35.86 6.68
CA VAL A 65 -8.21 35.96 5.91
C VAL A 65 -8.07 37.34 5.26
N LEU A 66 -9.18 37.93 4.80
CA LEU A 66 -9.19 39.28 4.23
C LEU A 66 -8.79 40.33 5.27
N ASN A 67 -9.26 40.22 6.51
CA ASN A 67 -8.86 41.10 7.62
C ASN A 67 -7.38 40.92 8.02
N GLU A 68 -6.82 39.72 7.85
CA GLU A 68 -5.39 39.47 8.12
C GLU A 68 -4.48 40.11 7.05
N ILE A 69 -4.97 40.23 5.82
CA ILE A 69 -4.22 40.80 4.68
C ILE A 69 -4.48 42.31 4.51
N GLY A 70 -5.70 42.75 4.84
CA GLY A 70 -6.17 44.12 4.72
C GLY A 70 -5.48 45.07 5.69
N LYS A 71 -5.70 46.38 5.47
CA LYS A 71 -5.14 47.41 6.35
C LYS A 71 -5.82 47.37 7.73
N PRO A 72 -5.08 47.60 8.83
CA PRO A 72 -5.63 47.55 10.18
C PRO A 72 -6.70 48.62 10.49
N GLU A 73 -6.89 49.60 9.60
CA GLU A 73 -7.92 50.65 9.72
C GLU A 73 -9.28 50.25 9.11
N GLU A 74 -9.34 49.16 8.32
CA GLU A 74 -10.56 48.67 7.67
C GLU A 74 -10.90 47.26 8.17
N THR A 75 -11.80 47.17 9.15
CA THR A 75 -12.33 45.87 9.62
C THR A 75 -13.53 45.45 8.79
N PHE A 76 -13.37 44.35 8.04
CA PHE A 76 -14.42 43.74 7.23
C PHE A 76 -15.31 42.86 8.11
N SER A 77 -16.61 43.17 8.14
CA SER A 77 -17.65 42.40 8.82
C SER A 77 -18.72 41.96 7.83
N GLU A 78 -19.54 40.98 8.22
CA GLU A 78 -20.65 40.44 7.41
C GLU A 78 -21.69 41.53 7.04
N GLU A 79 -21.74 42.64 7.78
CA GLU A 79 -22.62 43.78 7.51
C GLU A 79 -22.07 44.72 6.42
N ASN A 80 -20.76 44.66 6.14
CA ASN A 80 -20.05 45.52 5.17
C ASN A 80 -19.93 44.89 3.77
N ILE A 81 -20.53 43.71 3.54
CA ILE A 81 -20.49 43.00 2.25
C ILE A 81 -20.96 43.87 1.05
N PRO A 82 -21.91 44.81 1.17
CA PRO A 82 -22.26 45.70 0.05
C PRO A 82 -21.17 46.72 -0.34
N VAL A 83 -20.07 46.85 0.43
CA VAL A 83 -19.08 47.94 0.34
C VAL A 83 -17.80 47.54 -0.42
N PHE A 84 -17.77 46.36 -1.06
CA PHE A 84 -16.58 45.88 -1.79
C PHE A 84 -16.35 46.52 -3.19
N ASP A 85 -17.11 47.54 -3.60
CA ASP A 85 -17.02 48.13 -4.95
C ASP A 85 -15.88 49.17 -5.13
N ASN A 86 -14.80 49.02 -4.37
CA ASN A 86 -13.61 49.86 -4.49
C ASN A 86 -12.54 49.13 -5.31
N LYS A 87 -12.19 49.67 -6.48
CA LYS A 87 -11.25 49.06 -7.43
C LYS A 87 -9.88 48.67 -6.82
N SER A 88 -9.45 49.29 -5.72
CA SER A 88 -8.21 48.93 -5.03
C SER A 88 -8.30 47.65 -4.20
N MET A 89 -9.51 47.23 -3.79
CA MET A 89 -9.71 46.06 -2.91
C MET A 89 -9.64 44.71 -3.66
N TYR A 90 -9.86 44.69 -4.98
CA TYR A 90 -9.83 43.45 -5.77
C TYR A 90 -8.51 42.67 -5.63
N SER A 91 -7.38 43.38 -5.46
CA SER A 91 -6.08 42.72 -5.27
C SER A 91 -6.01 41.96 -3.94
N GLU A 92 -6.48 42.58 -2.86
CA GLU A 92 -6.47 41.99 -1.50
C GLU A 92 -7.50 40.87 -1.40
N MET A 93 -8.67 41.05 -2.02
CA MET A 93 -9.72 40.03 -2.15
C MET A 93 -9.24 38.78 -2.87
N LEU A 94 -8.58 38.95 -4.02
CA LEU A 94 -8.03 37.84 -4.78
C LEU A 94 -6.88 37.15 -4.03
N GLN A 95 -6.04 37.92 -3.35
CA GLN A 95 -4.96 37.38 -2.52
C GLN A 95 -5.51 36.54 -1.36
N ALA A 96 -6.56 37.01 -0.68
CA ALA A 96 -7.23 36.28 0.38
C ALA A 96 -7.79 34.94 -0.11
N TYR A 97 -8.44 34.95 -1.29
CA TYR A 97 -8.94 33.72 -1.90
C TYR A 97 -7.82 32.72 -2.21
N TYR A 98 -6.74 33.15 -2.86
CA TYR A 98 -5.61 32.26 -3.17
C TYR A 98 -4.94 31.71 -1.92
N GLN A 99 -4.82 32.50 -0.85
CA GLN A 99 -4.25 32.02 0.42
C GLN A 99 -5.09 30.89 1.02
N ILE A 100 -6.42 31.00 0.95
CA ILE A 100 -7.33 29.95 1.40
C ILE A 100 -7.17 28.69 0.54
N VAL A 101 -7.14 28.82 -0.79
CA VAL A 101 -6.97 27.68 -1.71
C VAL A 101 -5.65 26.96 -1.43
N VAL A 102 -4.56 27.70 -1.26
CA VAL A 102 -3.24 27.11 -0.97
C VAL A 102 -3.27 26.32 0.35
N GLN A 103 -3.90 26.86 1.40
CA GLN A 103 -4.05 26.14 2.67
C GLN A 103 -4.89 24.86 2.50
N ARG A 104 -6.03 24.94 1.81
CA ARG A 104 -6.88 23.77 1.54
C ARG A 104 -6.12 22.68 0.78
N MET A 105 -5.35 23.05 -0.25
CA MET A 105 -4.55 22.11 -1.02
C MET A 105 -3.43 21.48 -0.19
N ALA A 106 -2.79 22.27 0.68
CA ALA A 106 -1.74 21.78 1.58
C ALA A 106 -2.28 20.75 2.59
N ASP A 107 -3.57 20.83 2.96
CA ASP A 107 -4.21 19.85 3.84
C ASP A 107 -4.77 18.66 3.06
N GLN A 108 -5.55 18.92 2.01
CA GLN A 108 -6.37 17.91 1.36
C GLN A 108 -5.58 16.97 0.44
N VAL A 109 -4.60 17.48 -0.32
CA VAL A 109 -3.82 16.64 -1.25
C VAL A 109 -2.99 15.59 -0.48
N PRO A 110 -2.21 15.95 0.56
CA PRO A 110 -1.50 14.94 1.35
C PRO A 110 -2.44 13.97 2.06
N MET A 111 -3.58 14.45 2.57
CA MET A 111 -4.58 13.60 3.21
C MET A 111 -5.15 12.55 2.25
N LEU A 112 -5.44 12.94 1.02
CA LEU A 112 -5.98 12.06 -0.01
C LEU A 112 -4.95 11.00 -0.44
N ILE A 113 -3.70 11.40 -0.63
CA ILE A 113 -2.59 10.48 -0.92
C ILE A 113 -2.43 9.47 0.21
N LEU A 114 -2.37 9.94 1.47
CA LEU A 114 -2.22 9.07 2.63
C LEU A 114 -3.38 8.07 2.76
N TYR A 115 -4.60 8.54 2.52
CA TYR A 115 -5.78 7.68 2.60
C TYR A 115 -5.77 6.59 1.52
N LEU A 116 -5.56 6.96 0.26
CA LEU A 116 -5.66 6.02 -0.87
C LEU A 116 -4.43 5.11 -0.95
N MET A 117 -3.23 5.70 -1.00
CA MET A 117 -2.00 4.96 -1.27
C MET A 117 -1.53 4.12 -0.08
N LEU A 118 -1.87 4.50 1.16
CA LEU A 118 -1.48 3.75 2.35
C LEU A 118 -2.64 3.01 2.99
N LYS A 119 -3.65 3.74 3.50
CA LYS A 119 -4.70 3.15 4.33
C LYS A 119 -5.60 2.21 3.52
N GLU A 120 -6.05 2.63 2.34
CA GLU A 120 -6.91 1.82 1.49
C GLU A 120 -6.13 0.68 0.81
N THR A 121 -4.92 0.94 0.31
CA THR A 121 -4.00 -0.09 -0.20
C THR A 121 -3.77 -1.20 0.83
N ALA A 122 -3.43 -0.85 2.08
CA ALA A 122 -3.19 -1.84 3.13
C ALA A 122 -4.43 -2.71 3.39
N ARG A 123 -5.61 -2.09 3.46
CA ARG A 123 -6.88 -2.82 3.62
C ARG A 123 -7.15 -3.78 2.47
N LEU A 124 -6.92 -3.34 1.23
CA LEU A 124 -7.10 -4.18 0.04
C LEU A 124 -6.11 -5.34 0.02
N LEU A 125 -4.83 -5.06 0.32
CA LEU A 125 -3.80 -6.08 0.38
C LEU A 125 -4.14 -7.16 1.42
N CYS A 126 -4.56 -6.78 2.63
CA CYS A 126 -5.00 -7.73 3.64
C CYS A 126 -6.18 -8.58 3.17
N THR A 127 -7.15 -7.97 2.47
CA THR A 127 -8.32 -8.68 1.95
C THR A 127 -7.92 -9.70 0.88
N GLU A 128 -7.01 -9.32 -0.03
CA GLU A 128 -6.50 -10.21 -1.09
C GLU A 128 -5.58 -11.31 -0.55
N MET A 129 -4.81 -11.04 0.51
CA MET A 129 -4.04 -12.09 1.19
C MET A 129 -4.94 -13.13 1.86
N LEU A 130 -6.06 -12.69 2.44
CA LEU A 130 -7.05 -13.62 2.99
C LEU A 130 -7.76 -14.42 1.89
N SER A 131 -8.00 -13.81 0.71
CA SER A 131 -8.60 -14.52 -0.43
C SER A 131 -7.72 -15.64 -0.97
N LEU A 132 -6.38 -15.51 -0.87
CA LEU A 132 -5.43 -16.57 -1.23
C LEU A 132 -5.56 -17.84 -0.36
N MET A 133 -6.09 -17.72 0.86
CA MET A 133 -6.29 -18.84 1.76
C MET A 133 -7.51 -19.69 1.38
N ASP A 134 -8.32 -19.27 0.42
CA ASP A 134 -9.53 -19.96 -0.02
C ASP A 134 -9.18 -21.21 -0.85
N GLY A 135 -8.77 -22.27 -0.14
CA GLY A 135 -8.76 -23.70 -0.49
C GLY A 135 -8.07 -24.18 -1.78
N ALA A 136 -8.38 -23.59 -2.92
CA ALA A 136 -8.07 -24.07 -4.26
C ALA A 136 -6.56 -24.10 -4.58
N LYS A 137 -5.76 -23.21 -3.97
CA LYS A 137 -4.31 -23.07 -4.25
C LYS A 137 -3.40 -23.35 -3.05
N VAL A 138 -3.96 -23.71 -1.90
CA VAL A 138 -3.19 -23.84 -0.64
C VAL A 138 -2.03 -24.84 -0.75
N LYS A 139 -2.23 -25.96 -1.46
CA LYS A 139 -1.17 -26.97 -1.65
C LYS A 139 0.00 -26.48 -2.51
N GLU A 140 -0.29 -25.63 -3.49
CA GLU A 140 0.72 -25.04 -4.37
C GLU A 140 1.49 -23.94 -3.63
N LEU A 141 0.79 -23.11 -2.86
CA LEU A 141 1.39 -22.03 -2.07
C LEU A 141 2.28 -22.53 -0.93
N LEU A 142 1.91 -23.67 -0.32
CA LEU A 142 2.69 -24.31 0.75
C LEU A 142 3.79 -25.23 0.22
N PHE A 143 4.03 -25.26 -1.09
CA PHE A 143 5.10 -26.07 -1.64
C PHE A 143 6.46 -25.54 -1.20
N GLU A 144 7.21 -26.38 -0.50
CA GLU A 144 8.55 -26.05 -0.01
C GLU A 144 9.58 -26.24 -1.12
N ASP A 145 10.59 -25.38 -1.14
CA ASP A 145 11.75 -25.59 -2.01
C ASP A 145 12.42 -26.95 -1.71
N SER A 146 12.80 -27.67 -2.77
CA SER A 146 13.39 -29.01 -2.68
C SER A 146 14.59 -29.07 -1.73
N ASP A 147 15.46 -28.08 -1.76
CA ASP A 147 16.69 -28.11 -0.95
C ASP A 147 16.40 -27.80 0.52
N VAL A 148 15.44 -26.92 0.79
CA VAL A 148 14.91 -26.70 2.15
C VAL A 148 14.25 -27.97 2.67
N SER A 149 13.46 -28.65 1.84
CA SER A 149 12.79 -29.90 2.19
C SER A 149 13.77 -31.02 2.51
N LYS A 150 14.82 -31.20 1.69
CA LYS A 150 15.91 -32.14 1.98
C LYS A 150 16.62 -31.80 3.29
N LYS A 151 16.89 -30.51 3.54
CA LYS A 151 17.58 -30.09 4.76
C LYS A 151 16.74 -30.36 6.01
N ARG A 152 15.45 -30.08 5.95
CA ARG A 152 14.49 -30.39 7.01
C ARG A 152 14.48 -31.88 7.34
N ILE A 153 14.40 -32.75 6.32
CA ILE A 153 14.44 -34.20 6.50
C ILE A 153 15.77 -34.65 7.11
N GLU A 154 16.91 -34.11 6.66
CA GLU A 154 18.24 -34.46 7.20
C GLU A 154 18.33 -34.13 8.71
N ILE A 155 17.91 -32.92 9.10
CA ILE A 155 17.93 -32.46 10.49
C ILE A 155 16.97 -33.30 11.34
N GLN A 156 15.75 -33.54 10.86
CA GLN A 156 14.76 -34.35 11.58
C GLN A 156 15.30 -35.76 11.84
N THR A 157 15.88 -36.40 10.82
CA THR A 157 16.44 -37.75 10.97
C THR A 157 17.63 -37.76 11.94
N ARG A 158 18.45 -36.69 11.96
CA ARG A 158 19.54 -36.56 12.93
C ARG A 158 19.03 -36.42 14.36
N LEU A 159 17.98 -35.63 14.55
CA LEU A 159 17.33 -35.44 15.85
C LEU A 159 16.75 -36.76 16.37
N ASP A 160 16.05 -37.51 15.51
CA ASP A 160 15.46 -38.79 15.89
C ASP A 160 16.54 -39.79 16.34
N ARG A 161 17.67 -39.84 15.63
CA ARG A 161 18.81 -40.68 16.03
C ARG A 161 19.41 -40.26 17.38
N LEU A 162 19.49 -38.96 17.65
CA LEU A 162 19.99 -38.45 18.94
C LEU A 162 19.04 -38.78 20.08
N ASN A 163 17.72 -38.63 19.89
CA ASN A 163 16.72 -39.00 20.88
C ASN A 163 16.79 -40.50 21.23
N ILE A 164 16.89 -41.37 20.22
CA ILE A 164 17.05 -42.81 20.44
C ILE A 164 18.33 -43.11 21.24
N ALA A 165 19.42 -42.41 20.95
CA ALA A 165 20.67 -42.59 21.71
C ALA A 165 20.52 -42.15 23.17
N GLN A 166 19.84 -41.03 23.41
CA GLN A 166 19.58 -40.51 24.75
C GLN A 166 18.66 -41.44 25.55
N GLU A 167 17.57 -41.94 24.97
CA GLU A 167 16.69 -42.92 25.62
C GLU A 167 17.44 -44.20 25.99
N LYS A 168 18.31 -44.69 25.09
CA LYS A 168 19.15 -45.87 25.38
C LYS A 168 20.11 -45.63 26.54
N MET A 169 20.70 -44.43 26.63
CA MET A 169 21.56 -44.07 27.76
C MET A 169 20.77 -44.03 29.07
N TYR A 170 19.56 -43.46 29.06
CA TYR A 170 18.71 -43.36 30.25
C TYR A 170 18.20 -44.73 30.73
N ASN A 171 17.88 -45.63 29.79
CA ASN A 171 17.40 -46.98 30.08
C ASN A 171 18.51 -48.00 30.41
N SER A 172 19.78 -47.60 30.28
CA SER A 172 20.95 -48.45 30.62
C SER A 172 21.61 -48.06 31.96
N ILE A 173 21.04 -47.08 32.67
CA ILE A 173 21.37 -46.69 34.04
C ILE A 173 20.28 -47.25 34.95
#